data_AF-A0A933AU56-F1
#
_entry.id   AF-A0A933AU56-F1
#
_cell.length_a   1.000
_cell.length_b   1.000
_cell.length_c   1.000
_cell.angle_alpha   90.00
_cell.angle_beta   90.00
_cell.angle_gamma   90.00
#
_symmetry.space_group_name_H-M   'P 1'
#
loop_
_entity.id
_entity.type
_entity.pdbx_description
1 polymer ?
#
loop_
_entity_poly.entity_id
_entity_poly.type
_entity_poly.pdbx_seq_one_letter_code
_entity_poly.pdbx_strand_id
1 'polypeptide(L)'
;MAETGKDTAIRLAKDLYERKRREGIDLSSGPCLSEEVMDDWCVDIVHTPRQAIDNRPENQCKLYRTGKVHHFVELDLDGNLVRFV
;
A
#
# COMPACT_ATOMS: atom_id res chain seq x y z
N MET A 1 2.83 -1.48 25.86
CA MET A 1 3.64 -1.97 24.73
C MET A 1 3.60 -0.86 23.69
N ALA A 2 4.74 -0.28 23.32
CA ALA A 2 4.75 0.78 22.32
C ALA A 2 4.50 0.14 20.95
N GLU A 3 3.39 0.46 20.30
CA GLU A 3 3.19 0.15 18.88
C GLU A 3 4.38 0.73 18.10
N THR A 4 5.06 -0.08 17.30
CA THR A 4 6.13 0.44 16.46
C THR A 4 5.52 1.23 15.29
N GLY A 5 6.30 2.10 14.64
CA GLY A 5 5.84 2.81 13.44
C GLY A 5 5.29 1.85 12.37
N LYS A 6 5.81 0.63 12.32
CA LYS A 6 5.37 -0.45 11.41
C LYS A 6 3.95 -0.91 11.72
N ASP A 7 3.65 -1.19 12.99
CA ASP A 7 2.31 -1.61 13.42
C ASP A 7 1.28 -0.52 13.11
N THR A 8 1.66 0.74 13.31
CA THR A 8 0.84 1.91 12.98
C THR A 8 0.59 2.00 11.47
N ALA A 9 1.63 1.87 10.65
CA ALA A 9 1.51 1.92 9.19
C ALA A 9 0.60 0.79 8.66
N ILE A 10 0.77 -0.44 9.13
CA ILE A 10 -0.08 -1.58 8.73
C ILE A 10 -1.53 -1.35 9.12
N ARG A 11 -1.79 -0.84 10.34
CA ARG A 11 -3.14 -0.53 10.80
C ARG A 11 -3.79 0.54 9.93
N LEU A 12 -3.06 1.62 9.62
CA LEU A 12 -3.55 2.70 8.77
C LEU A 12 -3.78 2.24 7.32
N ALA A 13 -2.90 1.38 6.79
CA ALA A 13 -3.04 0.80 5.46
C ALA A 13 -4.32 -0.03 5.33
N LYS A 14 -4.60 -0.91 6.30
CA LYS A 14 -5.83 -1.72 6.32
C LYS A 14 -7.10 -0.87 6.44
N ASP A 15 -7.08 0.14 7.31
CA ASP A 15 -8.19 1.08 7.46
C ASP A 15 -8.44 1.86 6.16
N LEU A 16 -7.38 2.31 5.48
CA LEU A 16 -7.49 2.99 4.21
C LEU A 16 -8.04 2.07 3.11
N TYR A 17 -7.58 0.82 3.06
CA TYR A 17 -8.09 -0.18 2.11
C TYR A 17 -9.60 -0.37 2.28
N GLU A 18 -10.07 -0.57 3.52
CA GLU A 18 -11.48 -0.75 3.82
C GLU A 18 -12.31 0.48 3.42
N ARG A 19 -11.78 1.70 3.63
CA ARG A 19 -12.43 2.93 3.17
C ARG A 19 -12.54 2.98 1.65
N LYS A 20 -11.45 2.73 0.93
CA LYS A 20 -11.39 2.76 -0.54
C LYS A 20 -12.31 1.70 -1.17
N ARG A 21 -12.37 0.53 -0.56
CA ARG A 21 -13.29 -0.55 -0.94
C ARG A 21 -14.75 -0.15 -0.77
N ARG A 22 -15.09 0.52 0.35
CA ARG A 22 -16.44 1.07 0.59
C ARG A 22 -16.81 2.20 -0.36
N GLU A 23 -15.82 2.99 -0.78
CA GLU A 23 -15.98 4.03 -1.81
C GLU A 23 -16.18 3.44 -3.22
N GLY A 24 -15.99 2.13 -3.41
CA GLY A 24 -16.12 1.46 -4.71
C GLY A 24 -14.94 1.73 -5.66
N ILE A 25 -13.76 2.08 -5.13
CA ILE A 25 -12.56 2.24 -5.94
C ILE A 25 -12.13 0.87 -6.48
N ASP A 26 -11.86 0.80 -7.79
CA ASP A 26 -11.29 -0.39 -8.41
C ASP A 26 -9.81 -0.54 -8.00
N LEU A 27 -9.54 -1.54 -7.17
CA LEU A 27 -8.18 -1.92 -6.75
C LEU A 27 -7.62 -3.07 -7.60
N SER A 28 -8.38 -3.57 -8.56
CA SER A 28 -8.05 -4.73 -9.41
C SER A 28 -6.78 -4.53 -10.24
N SER A 29 -6.36 -3.28 -10.44
CA SER A 29 -5.12 -2.96 -11.17
C SER A 29 -3.87 -2.94 -10.29
N GLY A 30 -3.98 -3.22 -8.99
CA GLY A 30 -2.88 -3.11 -8.02
C GLY A 30 -2.28 -1.70 -7.92
N PRO A 31 -3.09 -0.62 -7.77
CA PRO A 31 -2.57 0.72 -7.74
C PRO A 31 -1.92 1.07 -6.39
N CYS A 32 -1.10 2.12 -6.38
CA CYS A 32 -0.75 2.86 -5.18
C CYS A 32 -2.04 3.28 -4.44
N LEU A 33 -2.20 2.79 -3.22
CA LEU A 33 -3.35 3.12 -2.39
C LEU A 33 -3.17 4.48 -1.71
N SER A 34 -1.94 4.75 -1.26
CA SER A 34 -1.55 6.03 -0.66
C SER A 34 -0.09 6.33 -0.90
N GLU A 35 0.17 7.52 -1.43
CA GLU A 35 1.53 8.06 -1.58
C GLU A 35 2.22 8.22 -0.21
N GLU A 36 1.46 8.63 0.81
CA GLU A 36 1.95 8.81 2.17
C GLU A 36 0.82 8.49 3.14
N VAL A 37 0.90 7.34 3.81
CA VAL A 37 -0.06 6.94 4.87
C VAL A 37 0.42 7.42 6.25
N MET A 38 1.73 7.57 6.38
CA MET A 38 2.45 8.06 7.55
C MET A 38 3.79 8.64 7.06
N ASP A 39 4.44 9.48 7.86
CA ASP A 39 5.76 10.03 7.54
C ASP A 39 6.74 8.93 7.10
N ASP A 40 7.26 9.04 5.88
CA ASP A 40 8.17 8.08 5.24
C ASP A 40 7.56 6.71 4.82
N TRP A 41 6.23 6.56 4.82
CA TRP A 41 5.52 5.31 4.49
C TRP A 41 4.45 5.46 3.39
N CYS A 42 4.50 4.60 2.37
CA CYS A 42 3.41 4.44 1.39
C CYS A 42 2.68 3.09 1.48
N VAL A 43 1.58 2.96 0.76
CA VAL A 43 0.79 1.72 0.69
C VAL A 43 0.53 1.36 -0.77
N ASP A 44 0.92 0.15 -1.16
CA ASP A 44 0.70 -0.41 -2.49
C ASP A 44 -0.27 -1.61 -2.41
N ILE A 45 -1.12 -1.75 -3.41
CA ILE A 45 -1.91 -2.96 -3.63
C ILE A 45 -1.20 -3.81 -4.68
N VAL A 46 -1.03 -5.10 -4.43
CA VAL A 46 -0.36 -6.04 -5.35
C VAL A 46 -1.16 -7.31 -5.54
N HIS A 47 -0.95 -8.00 -6.65
CA HIS A 47 -1.51 -9.34 -6.82
C HIS A 47 -0.69 -10.38 -6.03
N THR A 48 -1.37 -11.42 -5.56
CA THR A 48 -0.73 -12.59 -4.93
C THR A 48 -1.19 -13.87 -5.65
N PRO A 49 -0.34 -14.49 -6.50
CA PRO A 49 1.04 -14.13 -6.86
C PRO A 49 1.13 -12.83 -7.68
N ARG A 50 2.25 -12.12 -7.54
CA ARG A 50 2.50 -10.86 -8.26
C ARG A 50 2.38 -11.02 -9.76
N GLN A 51 1.80 -10.01 -10.40
CA GLN A 51 1.63 -9.92 -11.84
C GLN A 51 2.49 -8.80 -12.43
N ALA A 52 2.67 -8.83 -13.75
CA ALA A 52 3.45 -7.81 -14.45
C ALA A 52 2.84 -6.40 -14.31
N ILE A 53 1.54 -6.30 -14.06
CA ILE A 53 0.84 -5.02 -13.87
C ILE A 53 1.26 -4.31 -12.56
N ASP A 54 1.62 -5.05 -11.50
CA ASP A 54 2.08 -4.49 -10.22
C ASP A 54 3.46 -3.79 -10.34
N ASN A 55 4.22 -4.15 -11.38
CA ASN A 55 5.54 -3.55 -11.63
C ASN A 55 5.46 -2.35 -12.59
N ARG A 56 4.26 -1.99 -13.06
CA ARG A 56 4.12 -0.82 -13.93
C ARG A 56 4.35 0.45 -13.12
N PRO A 57 5.15 1.39 -13.63
CA PRO A 57 5.47 2.63 -12.93
C PRO A 57 4.26 3.53 -12.67
N GLU A 58 3.16 3.28 -13.38
CA GLU A 58 1.86 3.94 -13.25
C GLU A 58 1.08 3.46 -12.02
N ASN A 59 1.34 2.22 -11.57
CA ASN A 59 0.67 1.58 -10.46
C ASN A 59 1.48 1.64 -9.16
N GLN A 60 2.68 2.20 -9.20
CA GLN A 60 3.55 2.36 -8.04
C GLN A 60 3.49 3.76 -7.47
N CYS A 61 3.56 3.89 -6.15
CA CYS A 61 3.56 5.20 -5.51
C CYS A 61 4.74 6.07 -5.99
N LYS A 62 4.43 7.30 -6.41
CA LYS A 62 5.42 8.25 -6.94
C LYS A 62 6.41 8.69 -5.86
N LEU A 63 5.98 8.88 -4.62
CA LEU A 63 6.86 9.23 -3.51
C LEU A 63 7.94 8.15 -3.29
N TYR A 64 7.58 6.86 -3.39
CA TYR A 64 8.55 5.78 -3.27
C TYR A 64 9.51 5.77 -4.46
N ARG A 65 8.99 5.92 -5.69
CA ARG A 65 9.81 6.03 -6.91
C ARG A 65 10.75 7.24 -6.92
N THR A 66 10.41 8.32 -6.23
CA THR A 66 11.22 9.54 -6.13
C THR A 66 12.15 9.54 -4.91
N GLY A 67 12.11 8.50 -4.06
CA GLY A 67 12.94 8.38 -2.86
C GLY A 67 12.53 9.33 -1.74
N LYS A 68 11.26 9.78 -1.73
CA LYS A 68 10.71 10.62 -0.66
C LYS A 68 10.15 9.82 0.51
N VAL A 69 9.68 8.60 0.23
CA VAL A 69 9.32 7.59 1.24
C VAL A 69 10.23 6.39 1.04
N HIS A 70 10.73 5.82 2.15
CA HIS A 70 11.63 4.67 2.14
C HIS A 70 10.94 3.38 2.58
N HIS A 71 9.80 3.51 3.26
CA HIS A 71 9.02 2.40 3.77
C HIS A 71 7.72 2.22 3.00
N PHE A 72 7.26 0.98 2.92
CA PHE A 72 6.02 0.65 2.25
C PHE A 72 5.31 -0.54 2.90
N VAL A 73 3.98 -0.54 2.79
CA VAL A 73 3.11 -1.67 3.13
C VAL A 73 2.47 -2.18 1.85
N GLU A 74 2.61 -3.46 1.57
CA GLU A 74 1.93 -4.13 0.46
C GLU A 74 0.76 -4.93 0.97
N LEU A 75 -0.42 -4.62 0.44
CA LEU A 75 -1.64 -5.41 0.64
C LEU A 75 -2.02 -6.13 -0.64
N ASP A 76 -2.71 -7.27 -0.52
CA ASP A 76 -3.32 -7.92 -1.68
C ASP A 76 -4.67 -7.27 -2.06
N LEU A 77 -5.27 -7.76 -3.15
CA LEU A 77 -6.58 -7.30 -3.61
C LEU A 77 -7.71 -7.49 -2.59
N ASP A 78 -7.52 -8.40 -1.62
CA ASP A 78 -8.45 -8.70 -0.52
C ASP A 78 -8.11 -7.90 0.76
N GLY A 79 -7.06 -7.08 0.74
CA GLY A 79 -6.63 -6.27 1.88
C GLY A 79 -5.76 -7.02 2.90
N ASN A 80 -5.30 -8.23 2.57
CA ASN A 80 -4.38 -8.98 3.43
C ASN A 80 -2.97 -8.41 3.30
N LEU A 81 -2.25 -8.40 4.42
CA LEU A 81 -0.85 -7.98 4.44
C LEU A 81 0.02 -9.01 3.71
N VAL A 82 0.67 -8.59 2.63
CA VAL A 82 1.63 -9.41 1.89
C VAL A 82 3.03 -9.24 2.48
N ARG A 83 3.50 -8.00 2.56
CA ARG A 83 4.79 -7.65 3.19
C ARG A 83 4.86 -6.16 3.54
N PHE A 84 5.90 -5.79 4.28
CA PHE A 84 6.28 -4.41 4.56
C PHE A 84 7.81 -4.33 4.69
N VAL A 85 8.38 -3.14 4.46
CA VAL A 85 9.82 -2.88 4.60
C VAL A 85 10.04 -1.65 5.45
#